data_AF-A0A9D3UFQ1-F1
#
_entry.id   AF-A0A9D3UFQ1-F1
#
_cell.length_a   1.000
_cell.length_b   1.000
_cell.length_c   1.000
_cell.angle_alpha   90.00
_cell.angle_beta   90.00
_cell.angle_gamma   90.00
#
_symmetry.space_group_name_H-M   'P 1'
#
loop_
_entity.id
_entity.type
_entity.pdbx_description
1 polymer ?
#
loop_
_entity_poly.entity_id
_entity_poly.type
_entity_poly.pdbx_seq_one_letter_code
_entity_poly.pdbx_strand_id
1 'polypeptide(L)'
;MCQESHKLGAAAISLIWSYVRSTTDAMSQTWSYTGARLYMPMPCPIHGLTLIRIKADAMSQTWSYTSSHHIANAMSLTWSYTSAHVEPMQCPKHGLTLTLSY
;
A
#
# COMPACT_ATOMS: atom_id res chain seq x y z
N MET A 1 -19.17 10.39 24.40
CA MET A 1 -17.73 10.53 24.69
C MET A 1 -16.96 10.36 23.38
N CYS A 2 -16.00 11.24 23.14
CA CYS A 2 -15.40 11.59 21.85
C CYS A 2 -15.24 10.46 20.83
N GLN A 3 -15.90 10.66 19.68
CA GLN A 3 -15.54 10.06 18.42
C GLN A 3 -14.55 10.99 17.72
N GLU A 4 -13.27 10.69 17.78
CA GLU A 4 -12.31 11.23 16.82
C GLU A 4 -11.02 10.40 16.80
N SER A 5 -10.80 9.68 15.69
CA SER A 5 -9.49 9.62 15.03
C SER A 5 -9.56 8.72 13.79
N HIS A 6 -10.09 9.23 12.68
CA HIS A 6 -9.69 8.75 11.36
C HIS A 6 -8.32 9.36 11.04
N LYS A 7 -7.24 8.83 11.65
CA LYS A 7 -5.88 9.16 11.22
C LYS A 7 -5.58 8.38 9.94
N LEU A 8 -5.93 8.98 8.81
CA LEU A 8 -5.59 8.49 7.48
C LEU A 8 -4.20 9.03 7.13
N GLY A 9 -3.21 8.14 7.14
CA GLY A 9 -1.89 8.43 6.59
C GLY A 9 -1.75 7.71 5.26
N ALA A 10 -1.70 8.45 4.16
CA ALA A 10 -1.41 7.94 2.83
C ALA A 10 -0.11 8.56 2.30
N ALA A 11 0.75 7.74 1.71
CA ALA A 11 1.97 8.19 1.05
C ALA A 11 2.02 7.59 -0.36
N ALA A 12 2.41 8.41 -1.33
CA ALA A 12 2.61 7.98 -2.70
C ALA A 12 3.97 8.49 -3.18
N ILE A 13 4.75 7.62 -3.81
CA ILE A 13 6.06 7.94 -4.37
C ILE A 13 6.13 7.30 -5.75
N SER A 14 6.55 8.08 -6.75
CA SER A 14 6.82 7.58 -8.10
C SER A 14 8.22 8.00 -8.53
N LEU A 15 8.93 7.07 -9.17
CA LEU A 15 10.27 7.28 -9.73
C LEU A 15 10.25 6.91 -11.20
N ILE A 16 10.92 7.73 -12.01
CA ILE A 16 11.03 7.53 -13.46
C ILE A 16 12.52 7.46 -13.81
N TRP A 17 12.89 6.43 -14.55
CA TRP A 17 14.23 6.23 -15.07
C TRP A 17 14.13 6.09 -16.58
N SER A 18 14.84 6.93 -17.32
CA SER A 18 14.94 6.78 -18.76
C SER A 18 16.38 6.90 -19.20
N TYR A 19 16.73 6.16 -20.25
CA TYR A 19 18.02 6.27 -20.88
C TYR A 19 17.92 5.95 -22.36
N VAL A 20 18.73 6.67 -23.13
CA VAL A 20 18.83 6.55 -24.59
C VAL A 20 20.07 5.71 -24.89
N ARG A 21 19.87 4.52 -25.46
CA ARG A 21 20.95 3.57 -25.76
C ARG A 21 21.70 3.95 -27.04
N SER A 22 20.97 4.47 -28.02
CA SER A 22 21.45 4.91 -29.32
C SER A 22 20.54 6.01 -29.86
N THR A 23 20.85 6.57 -31.03
CA THR A 23 19.97 7.53 -31.71
C THR A 23 18.60 6.95 -32.08
N THR A 24 18.44 5.63 -32.01
CA THR A 24 17.29 4.89 -32.51
C THR A 24 16.57 4.06 -31.43
N ASP A 25 17.20 3.80 -30.28
CA ASP A 25 16.65 3.00 -29.18
C ASP A 25 16.53 3.81 -27.87
N ALA A 26 15.32 3.84 -27.33
CA ALA A 26 15.00 4.48 -26.05
C ALA A 26 14.29 3.51 -25.11
N MET A 27 14.63 3.58 -23.82
CA MET A 27 13.94 2.86 -22.74
C MET A 27 13.52 3.80 -21.63
N SER A 28 12.31 3.58 -21.11
CA SER A 28 11.80 4.24 -19.92
C SER A 28 11.20 3.22 -18.96
N GLN A 29 11.42 3.43 -17.66
CA GLN A 29 10.83 2.65 -16.58
C GLN A 29 10.19 3.61 -15.59
N THR A 30 8.97 3.30 -15.15
CA THR A 30 8.28 4.03 -14.10
C THR A 30 7.94 3.06 -12.98
N TRP A 31 8.40 3.37 -11.77
CA TRP A 31 7.99 2.69 -10.55
C TRP A 31 7.04 3.61 -9.79
N SER A 32 5.94 3.06 -9.28
CA SER A 32 5.07 3.77 -8.33
C SER A 32 4.80 2.89 -7.13
N TYR A 33 4.80 3.50 -5.96
CA TYR A 33 4.44 2.88 -4.69
C TYR A 33 3.44 3.78 -3.97
N THR A 34 2.34 3.19 -3.51
CA THR A 34 1.30 3.86 -2.72
C THR A 34 1.02 3.04 -1.48
N GLY A 35 1.11 3.65 -0.31
CA GLY A 35 0.79 3.02 0.97
C GLY A 35 -0.28 3.81 1.70
N ALA A 36 -1.22 3.12 2.33
CA ALA A 36 -2.27 3.69 3.15
C ALA A 36 -2.42 2.92 4.47
N ARG A 37 -2.65 3.66 5.56
CA ARG A 37 -3.02 3.10 6.87
C ARG A 37 -4.40 3.61 7.23
N LEU A 38 -5.34 2.68 7.39
CA LEU A 38 -6.71 2.95 7.80
C LEU A 38 -6.93 2.37 9.20
N TYR A 39 -7.71 3.07 10.01
CA TYR A 39 -8.16 2.60 11.32
C TYR A 39 -9.68 2.49 11.27
N MET A 40 -10.21 1.30 11.52
CA MET A 40 -11.64 1.01 11.46
C MET A 40 -12.11 0.45 12.81
N PRO A 41 -13.06 1.11 13.49
CA PRO A 41 -13.71 0.54 14.66
C PRO A 41 -14.69 -0.56 14.21
N MET A 42 -14.53 -1.77 14.76
CA MET A 42 -15.48 -2.86 14.58
C MET A 42 -16.23 -3.11 15.90
N PRO A 43 -17.56 -3.24 15.89
CA PRO A 43 -18.32 -3.55 17.09
C PRO A 43 -18.02 -4.98 17.55
N CYS A 44 -17.59 -5.12 18.81
CA CYS A 44 -17.31 -6.43 19.39
C CYS A 44 -18.39 -6.80 20.41
N PRO A 45 -19.01 -8.00 20.29
CA PRO A 45 -20.14 -8.40 21.14
C PRO A 45 -19.85 -8.35 22.65
N ILE A 46 -18.58 -8.55 23.05
CA ILE A 46 -18.17 -8.69 24.46
C ILE A 46 -17.64 -7.36 25.07
N HIS A 47 -17.17 -6.42 24.23
CA HIS A 47 -16.37 -5.26 24.70
C HIS A 47 -16.79 -3.91 24.10
N GLY A 48 -17.86 -3.86 23.30
CA GLY A 48 -18.37 -2.63 22.68
C GLY A 48 -17.68 -2.27 21.37
N LEU A 49 -16.35 -2.07 21.36
CA LEU A 49 -15.59 -1.63 20.19
C LEU A 49 -14.15 -2.18 20.20
N THR A 50 -13.71 -2.82 19.11
CA THR A 50 -12.29 -3.14 18.85
C THR A 50 -11.80 -2.31 17.67
N LEU A 51 -10.64 -1.69 17.83
CA LEU A 51 -10.02 -0.93 16.74
C LEU A 51 -9.19 -1.89 15.88
N ILE A 52 -9.49 -1.93 14.58
CA ILE A 52 -8.72 -2.68 13.60
C ILE A 52 -7.85 -1.71 12.82
N ARG A 53 -6.59 -2.09 12.60
CA ARG A 53 -5.67 -1.39 11.73
C ARG A 53 -5.56 -2.13 10.41
N ILE A 54 -5.78 -1.42 9.30
CA ILE A 54 -5.62 -1.95 7.96
C ILE A 54 -4.44 -1.22 7.32
N LYS A 55 -3.45 -1.98 6.87
CA LYS A 55 -2.34 -1.46 6.07
C LYS A 55 -2.52 -1.96 4.63
N ALA A 56 -2.69 -1.03 3.69
CA ALA A 56 -2.78 -1.33 2.28
C ALA A 56 -1.56 -0.76 1.56
N ASP A 57 -0.89 -1.59 0.77
CA ASP A 57 0.25 -1.21 -0.04
C ASP A 57 -0.02 -1.61 -1.50
N ALA A 58 0.28 -0.73 -2.44
CA ALA A 58 0.17 -0.95 -3.87
C ALA A 58 1.45 -0.52 -4.57
N MET A 59 1.92 -1.31 -5.52
CA MET A 59 3.10 -1.02 -6.33
C MET A 59 2.77 -1.26 -7.80
N SER A 60 3.20 -0.36 -8.68
CA SER A 60 3.14 -0.57 -10.11
C SER A 60 4.47 -0.27 -10.78
N GLN A 61 4.74 -0.99 -11.87
CA GLN A 61 5.92 -0.85 -12.69
C GLN A 61 5.49 -0.79 -14.14
N THR A 62 6.01 0.17 -14.89
CA THR A 62 5.78 0.26 -16.34
C THR A 62 7.11 0.33 -17.04
N TRP A 63 7.30 -0.54 -18.03
CA TRP A 63 8.43 -0.51 -18.95
C TRP A 63 7.94 -0.06 -20.32
N SER A 64 8.69 0.84 -20.93
CA SER A 64 8.48 1.27 -22.30
C SER A 64 9.79 1.17 -23.07
N TYR A 65 9.74 0.53 -24.21
CA TYR A 65 10.84 0.43 -25.16
C TYR A 65 10.38 0.96 -26.51
N THR A 66 11.23 1.75 -27.15
CA THR A 66 10.99 2.28 -28.48
C THR A 66 12.24 2.08 -29.33
N SER A 67 12.07 1.49 -30.51
CA SER A 67 13.13 1.31 -31.51
C SER A 67 12.67 1.83 -32.86
N SER A 68 13.55 2.51 -33.57
CA SER A 68 13.29 3.11 -34.90
C SER A 68 14.19 2.55 -36.00
N HIS A 69 14.86 1.42 -35.76
CA HIS A 69 15.70 0.77 -36.76
C HIS A 69 14.85 0.14 -37.87
N HIS A 70 14.75 0.82 -39.03
CA HIS A 70 14.11 0.37 -40.29
C HIS A 70 12.59 0.08 -40.22
N ILE A 71 12.05 -0.29 -39.06
CA ILE A 71 10.64 -0.46 -38.72
C ILE A 71 10.47 0.10 -37.31
N ALA A 72 9.54 1.05 -37.13
CA ALA A 72 9.25 1.59 -35.81
C ALA A 72 8.53 0.55 -34.95
N ASN A 73 9.11 0.18 -33.81
CA ASN A 73 8.51 -0.69 -32.81
C ASN A 73 8.39 0.05 -31.48
N ALA A 74 7.23 -0.02 -30.85
CA ALA A 74 6.99 0.49 -29.51
C ALA A 74 6.31 -0.60 -28.68
N MET A 75 6.92 -0.92 -27.54
CA MET A 75 6.41 -1.92 -26.60
C MET A 75 6.27 -1.30 -25.23
N SER A 76 5.12 -1.54 -24.58
CA SER A 76 4.87 -1.14 -23.21
C SER A 76 4.29 -2.30 -22.41
N LEU A 77 4.81 -2.51 -21.20
CA LEU A 77 4.38 -3.55 -20.27
C LEU A 77 4.17 -2.94 -18.90
N THR A 78 3.06 -3.29 -18.25
CA THR A 78 2.73 -2.82 -16.90
C THR A 78 2.48 -4.00 -15.98
N TRP A 79 3.11 -3.97 -14.82
CA TRP A 79 2.89 -4.90 -13.73
C TRP A 79 2.39 -4.14 -12.51
N SER A 80 1.43 -4.73 -11.80
CA SER A 80 0.87 -4.14 -10.59
C SER A 80 0.69 -5.20 -9.51
N TYR A 81 0.97 -4.82 -8.27
CA TYR A 81 0.83 -5.65 -7.09
C TYR A 81 0.09 -4.87 -6.01
N THR A 82 -0.90 -5.51 -5.39
CA THR A 82 -1.70 -4.92 -4.31
C THR A 82 -1.71 -5.89 -3.14
N SER A 83 -1.43 -5.39 -1.94
CA SER A 83 -1.54 -6.13 -0.69
C SER A 83 -2.32 -5.35 0.35
N ALA A 84 -3.13 -6.05 1.13
CA ALA A 84 -3.81 -5.51 2.30
C ALA A 84 -3.61 -6.45 3.48
N HIS A 85 -3.15 -5.90 4.60
CA HIS A 85 -2.95 -6.61 5.85
C HIS A 85 -3.86 -6.01 6.92
N VAL A 86 -4.54 -6.89 7.66
CA VAL A 86 -5.47 -6.52 8.73
C VAL A 86 -4.86 -6.97 10.05
N GLU A 87 -4.60 -6.01 10.93
CA GLU A 87 -4.06 -6.23 12.27
C GLU A 87 -5.13 -5.87 13.31
N PRO A 88 -5.64 -6.83 14.09
CA PRO A 88 -6.47 -6.51 15.24
C PRO A 88 -5.60 -5.83 16.29
N MET A 89 -5.97 -4.63 16.76
CA MET A 89 -5.29 -4.07 17.92
C MET A 89 -5.83 -4.69 19.20
N GLN A 90 -4.92 -5.14 20.06
CA GLN A 90 -5.26 -5.64 21.39
C GLN A 90 -5.84 -4.50 22.23
N CYS A 91 -7.01 -4.75 22.84
CA CYS A 91 -7.64 -3.81 23.75
C CYS A 91 -6.73 -3.52 24.96
N PRO A 92 -6.38 -2.27 25.26
CA PRO A 92 -5.56 -1.91 26.43
C PRO A 92 -6.22 -2.26 27.77
N LYS A 93 -7.51 -2.61 27.80
CA LYS A 93 -8.26 -2.94 29.02
C LYS A 93 -7.94 -4.32 29.61
N HIS A 94 -7.09 -5.13 28.97
CA HIS A 94 -6.54 -6.31 29.64
C HIS A 94 -5.36 -5.92 30.53
N GLY A 95 -5.68 -5.19 31.61
CA GLY A 95 -4.94 -5.37 32.86
C GLY A 95 -5.25 -6.79 33.34
N LEU A 96 -4.30 -7.70 33.16
CA LEU A 96 -4.35 -9.02 33.78
C LEU A 96 -4.35 -8.84 35.31
N THR A 97 -5.53 -8.85 35.91
CA THR A 97 -5.72 -9.25 37.30
C THR A 97 -6.40 -10.60 37.29
N LEU A 98 -5.58 -11.65 37.10
CA LEU A 98 -5.98 -13.00 37.47
C LEU A 98 -5.92 -13.10 39.01
N THR A 99 -6.90 -12.52 39.70
CA THR A 99 -7.24 -13.03 41.04
C THR A 99 -8.28 -14.11 40.86
N LEU A 100 -7.77 -15.33 40.75
CA LEU A 100 -8.55 -16.53 41.03
C LEU A 100 -9.03 -16.42 42.49
N SER A 101 -10.32 -16.21 42.69
CA SER A 101 -10.98 -16.44 43.97
C SER A 101 -11.93 -17.62 43.80
N TYR A 102 -11.43 -18.81 44.11
CA TYR A 102 -12.20 -19.85 44.79
C TYR A 102 -11.44 -20.21 46.07
#